data_AF-A0AAD9TXY3-F1
#
_entry.id   AF-A0AAD9TXY3-F1
#
_cell.length_a   1.000
_cell.length_b   1.000
_cell.length_c   1.000
_cell.angle_alpha   90.00
_cell.angle_beta   90.00
_cell.angle_gamma   90.00
#
_symmetry.space_group_name_H-M   'P 1'
#
loop_
_entity.id
_entity.type
_entity.pdbx_description
1 polymer ?
#
loop_
_entity_poly.entity_id
_entity_poly.type
_entity_poly.pdbx_seq_one_letter_code
_entity_poly.pdbx_strand_id
1 'polypeptide(L)'
;MARYTYGNDGFQLLVDNQADVVSFTYSFPNLPIFFALSSQGIYEGRYWNEGKKYWEVNFQSLQTECDVYGLCGAFGYCNPKKNPVCSCLRGFEPKDIEEWNSGNWTSGCVRKRLLQCEKMNQTGDKVENDGFLKLETTKLPVFAARSFVSIEKCRELCLNNCSCIAYAYDSGLRCMTWVGSLIDIQKLSSGAGDLYIRLAHSELEKRNTKVLIILPVVGGIITIAICAFFLQRWMSKRYALKERSKVLQLDKGEADTTASGENLNEVKLHDLPLFNFLKLANATDNFQSANKLGQGGFGPVYKRFIDMTMFTFRAWKLWNKNNIVDLIDPVISNPYFQSEISRCIHVGLLCVQEFVKDRPTMSTVISMLNSEIVDLPNPKQPAFTERRNSGEESSEQSQKRCSRNYVTVVTEGQ
;
A
#
# COMPACT_ATOMS: atom_id res chain seq x y z
N MET A 1 -24.05 -5.52 2.25
CA MET A 1 -24.14 -5.87 3.68
C MET A 1 -24.33 -4.58 4.48
N ALA A 2 -25.33 -4.51 5.35
CA ALA A 2 -25.69 -3.28 6.06
C ALA A 2 -24.55 -2.80 6.97
N ARG A 3 -24.18 -1.52 6.88
CA ARG A 3 -23.33 -0.88 7.88
C ARG A 3 -24.11 -0.85 9.19
N TYR A 4 -23.67 -1.64 10.16
CA TYR A 4 -24.23 -1.59 11.51
C TYR A 4 -23.69 -0.35 12.21
N THR A 5 -24.35 0.78 12.00
CA THR A 5 -24.19 1.96 12.85
C THR A 5 -25.56 2.32 13.40
N TYR A 6 -25.78 1.99 14.68
CA TYR A 6 -26.93 2.42 15.43
C TYR A 6 -26.74 3.91 15.76
N GLY A 7 -27.19 4.80 14.87
CA GLY A 7 -27.16 6.26 15.11
C GLY A 7 -27.36 7.09 13.84
N ASN A 8 -28.41 7.92 13.83
CA ASN A 8 -28.70 9.07 12.95
C ASN A 8 -28.69 8.93 11.40
N ASP A 9 -28.48 7.75 10.82
CA ASP A 9 -28.43 7.58 9.36
C ASP A 9 -29.80 7.25 8.69
N GLY A 10 -30.92 7.39 9.42
CA GLY A 10 -32.27 7.14 8.88
C GLY A 10 -32.72 5.67 8.83
N PHE A 11 -31.88 4.74 9.31
CA PHE A 11 -32.17 3.30 9.40
C PHE A 11 -32.41 2.86 10.85
N GLN A 12 -33.34 1.91 11.05
CA GLN A 12 -33.70 1.35 12.35
C GLN A 12 -33.86 -0.16 12.26
N LEU A 13 -33.20 -0.88 13.17
CA LEU A 13 -33.40 -2.30 13.38
C LEU A 13 -34.44 -2.49 14.50
N LEU A 14 -35.56 -3.12 14.19
CA LEU A 14 -36.63 -3.43 15.14
C LEU A 14 -36.60 -4.93 15.41
N VAL A 15 -36.36 -5.30 16.66
CA VAL A 15 -36.35 -6.70 17.09
C VAL A 15 -37.66 -6.98 17.81
N ASP A 16 -38.50 -7.83 17.23
CA ASP A 16 -39.70 -8.33 17.89
C ASP A 16 -39.37 -9.64 18.60
N ASN A 17 -39.14 -9.54 19.92
CA ASN A 17 -38.79 -10.68 20.77
C ASN A 17 -39.94 -11.68 20.95
N GLN A 18 -41.19 -11.35 20.58
CA GLN A 18 -42.33 -12.27 20.69
C GLN A 18 -42.52 -13.10 19.42
N ALA A 19 -42.18 -12.55 18.25
CA ALA A 19 -42.32 -13.20 16.96
C ALA A 19 -41.02 -13.84 16.43
N ASP A 20 -39.89 -13.65 17.11
CA ASP A 20 -38.53 -13.98 16.61
C ASP A 20 -38.24 -13.36 15.24
N VAL A 21 -38.84 -12.20 14.97
CA VAL A 21 -38.68 -11.46 13.71
C VAL A 21 -37.81 -10.24 13.96
N VAL A 22 -36.72 -10.15 13.20
CA VAL A 22 -35.90 -8.94 13.12
C VAL A 22 -36.28 -8.19 11.85
N SER A 23 -36.82 -6.99 11.98
CA SER A 23 -37.21 -6.14 10.84
C SER A 23 -36.26 -4.95 10.71
N PHE A 24 -35.91 -4.62 9.46
CA PHE A 24 -35.06 -3.48 9.14
C PHE A 24 -35.91 -2.42 8.45
N THR A 25 -36.04 -1.26 9.08
CA THR A 25 -36.87 -0.15 8.60
C THR A 25 -36.01 1.06 8.31
N TYR A 26 -36.48 1.91 7.40
CA TYR A 26 -35.80 3.15 7.06
C TYR A 26 -36.81 4.27 6.85
N SER A 27 -36.42 5.50 7.16
CA SER A 27 -37.26 6.67 7.05
C SER A 27 -36.43 7.90 6.70
N PHE A 28 -36.56 8.37 5.46
CA PHE A 28 -35.88 9.57 4.96
C PHE A 28 -36.92 10.65 4.64
N PRO A 29 -37.09 11.67 5.51
CA PRO A 29 -38.21 12.60 5.41
C PRO A 29 -38.31 13.40 4.10
N ASN A 30 -37.17 13.72 3.48
CA ASN A 30 -37.08 14.63 2.34
C ASN A 30 -36.42 14.00 1.10
N LEU A 31 -36.27 12.66 1.09
CA LEU A 31 -35.63 11.95 -0.01
C LEU A 31 -36.48 10.73 -0.34
N PRO A 32 -37.26 10.76 -1.46
CA PRO A 32 -37.99 9.58 -1.90
C PRO A 32 -36.95 8.53 -2.27
N ILE A 33 -36.83 7.49 -1.44
CA ILE A 33 -35.87 6.41 -1.61
C ILE A 33 -36.58 5.08 -1.39
N PHE A 34 -36.28 4.12 -2.25
CA PHE A 34 -36.66 2.73 -2.05
C PHE A 34 -35.45 1.83 -2.25
N PHE A 35 -35.52 0.64 -1.66
CA PHE A 35 -34.54 -0.40 -1.89
C PHE A 35 -35.18 -1.56 -2.63
N ALA A 36 -34.47 -2.11 -3.62
CA ALA A 36 -34.94 -3.22 -4.41
C ALA A 36 -33.78 -4.14 -4.81
N LEU A 37 -34.10 -5.42 -5.02
CA LEU A 37 -33.20 -6.37 -5.64
C LEU A 37 -33.37 -6.28 -7.17
N SER A 38 -32.29 -6.00 -7.88
CA SER A 38 -32.31 -5.99 -9.34
C SER A 38 -32.44 -7.41 -9.91
N SER A 39 -32.77 -7.54 -11.20
CA SER A 39 -32.81 -8.85 -11.87
C SER A 39 -31.43 -9.54 -11.95
N GLN A 40 -30.35 -8.80 -11.72
CA GLN A 40 -28.99 -9.30 -11.61
C GLN A 40 -28.62 -9.74 -10.17
N GLY A 41 -29.55 -9.66 -9.21
CA GLY A 41 -29.30 -10.01 -7.81
C GLY A 41 -28.52 -8.96 -7.02
N ILE A 42 -28.43 -7.71 -7.52
CA ILE A 42 -27.77 -6.61 -6.82
C ILE A 42 -28.82 -5.87 -5.99
N TYR A 43 -28.56 -5.69 -4.70
CA TYR A 43 -29.45 -4.93 -3.83
C TYR A 43 -29.10 -3.44 -3.94
N GLU A 44 -30.05 -2.63 -4.36
CA GLU A 44 -29.85 -1.23 -4.72
C GLU A 44 -30.74 -0.31 -3.90
N GLY A 45 -30.18 0.81 -3.47
CA GLY A 45 -30.94 1.98 -3.04
C GLY A 45 -31.15 2.90 -4.24
N ARG A 46 -32.40 3.29 -4.48
CA ARG A 46 -32.78 4.18 -5.57
C ARG A 46 -33.52 5.38 -5.02
N TYR A 47 -33.05 6.59 -5.35
CA TYR A 47 -33.69 7.83 -4.98
C TYR A 47 -34.25 8.56 -6.20
N TRP A 48 -35.32 9.33 -5.99
CA TRP A 48 -35.92 10.11 -7.07
C TRP A 48 -35.13 11.40 -7.28
N ASN A 49 -34.58 11.59 -8.49
CA ASN A 49 -33.94 12.84 -8.87
C ASN A 49 -34.95 13.76 -9.55
N GLU A 50 -35.35 14.84 -8.87
CA GLU A 50 -36.32 15.82 -9.39
C GLU A 50 -35.82 16.58 -10.62
N GLY A 51 -34.51 16.88 -10.70
CA GLY A 51 -33.93 17.63 -11.81
C GLY A 51 -33.91 16.83 -13.11
N LYS A 52 -33.70 15.51 -13.01
CA LYS A 52 -33.64 14.63 -14.18
C LYS A 52 -34.90 13.82 -14.44
N LYS A 53 -35.87 13.83 -13.51
CA LYS A 53 -37.14 13.11 -13.59
C LYS A 53 -36.99 11.58 -13.76
N TYR A 54 -35.99 10.98 -13.11
CA TYR A 54 -35.82 9.53 -13.06
C TYR A 54 -35.20 9.05 -11.73
N TRP A 55 -35.29 7.75 -11.47
CA TRP A 55 -34.71 7.10 -10.30
C TRP A 55 -33.21 6.88 -10.48
N GLU A 56 -32.40 7.50 -9.63
CA GLU A 56 -30.96 7.31 -9.60
C GLU A 56 -30.57 6.30 -8.52
N VAL A 57 -29.54 5.49 -8.81
CA VAL A 57 -28.97 4.56 -7.86
C VAL A 57 -27.98 5.32 -6.96
N ASN A 58 -28.25 5.39 -5.65
CA ASN A 58 -27.32 5.99 -4.69
C ASN A 58 -26.50 4.94 -3.90
N PHE A 59 -26.96 3.70 -3.89
CA PHE A 59 -26.29 2.60 -3.19
C PHE A 59 -26.43 1.31 -3.97
N GLN A 60 -25.36 0.52 -4.00
CA GLN A 60 -25.37 -0.86 -4.45
C GLN A 60 -24.67 -1.73 -3.42
N SER A 61 -25.14 -2.96 -3.25
CA SER A 61 -24.56 -3.93 -2.32
C SER A 61 -23.21 -4.49 -2.77
N LEU A 62 -22.92 -4.44 -4.07
CA LEU A 62 -21.68 -4.91 -4.68
C LEU A 62 -20.96 -3.72 -5.32
N GLN A 63 -20.06 -3.07 -4.58
CA GLN A 63 -19.29 -1.91 -5.06
C GLN A 63 -17.86 -2.29 -5.44
N THR A 64 -17.32 -3.29 -4.74
CA THR A 64 -15.97 -3.80 -4.90
C THR A 64 -15.98 -5.33 -4.93
N GLU A 65 -14.91 -5.93 -5.43
CA GLU A 65 -14.73 -7.38 -5.37
C GLU A 65 -14.77 -7.92 -3.93
N CYS A 66 -14.33 -7.12 -2.94
CA CYS A 66 -14.40 -7.47 -1.53
C CYS A 66 -15.82 -7.57 -0.95
N ASP A 67 -16.84 -7.11 -1.68
CA ASP A 67 -18.23 -7.24 -1.25
C ASP A 67 -18.81 -8.63 -1.61
N VAL A 68 -18.08 -9.42 -2.40
CA VAL A 68 -18.36 -10.84 -2.63
C VAL A 68 -18.10 -11.62 -1.34
N TYR A 69 -19.12 -12.34 -0.89
CA TYR A 69 -19.07 -13.11 0.34
C TYR A 69 -17.90 -14.11 0.33
N GLY A 70 -17.05 -14.03 1.35
CA GLY A 70 -16.01 -15.04 1.59
C GLY A 70 -14.87 -15.05 0.57
N LEU A 71 -14.67 -13.99 -0.22
CA LEU A 71 -13.65 -13.92 -1.28
C LEU A 71 -12.25 -14.38 -0.84
N CYS A 72 -11.82 -14.02 0.38
CA CYS A 72 -10.48 -14.32 0.88
C CYS A 72 -10.36 -15.61 1.71
N GLY A 73 -11.41 -16.43 1.73
CA GLY A 73 -11.44 -17.68 2.49
C GLY A 73 -11.40 -17.50 4.02
N ALA A 74 -11.26 -18.62 4.73
CA ALA A 74 -11.18 -18.63 6.19
C ALA A 74 -9.92 -17.93 6.71
N PHE A 75 -10.07 -17.10 7.73
CA PHE A 75 -9.00 -16.33 8.37
C PHE A 75 -8.19 -15.41 7.42
N GLY A 76 -8.73 -15.15 6.23
CA GLY A 76 -8.29 -14.08 5.34
C GLY A 76 -9.15 -12.83 5.49
N TYR A 77 -8.60 -11.67 5.15
CA TYR A 77 -9.35 -10.43 5.05
C TYR A 77 -9.14 -9.75 3.70
N CYS A 78 -10.18 -9.09 3.21
CA CYS A 78 -10.15 -8.36 1.95
C CYS A 78 -9.87 -6.87 2.16
N ASN A 79 -9.07 -6.28 1.29
CA ASN A 79 -8.83 -4.84 1.25
C ASN A 79 -8.78 -4.36 -0.21
N PRO A 80 -9.80 -3.62 -0.69
CA PRO A 80 -9.89 -3.21 -2.08
C PRO A 80 -8.82 -2.17 -2.48
N LYS A 81 -8.06 -1.63 -1.50
CA LYS A 81 -6.96 -0.69 -1.75
C LYS A 81 -5.59 -1.37 -1.90
N LYS A 82 -5.52 -2.70 -1.73
CA LYS A 82 -4.27 -3.47 -1.82
C LYS A 82 -4.27 -4.35 -3.06
N ASN A 83 -3.07 -4.68 -3.53
CA ASN A 83 -2.85 -5.71 -4.52
C ASN A 83 -1.76 -6.67 -4.01
N PRO A 84 -2.05 -7.96 -3.77
CA PRO A 84 -3.36 -8.61 -3.90
C PRO A 84 -4.40 -8.08 -2.88
N VAL A 85 -5.69 -8.20 -3.22
CA VAL A 85 -6.78 -7.73 -2.34
C VAL A 85 -6.94 -8.57 -1.07
N CYS A 86 -6.57 -9.84 -1.15
CA CYS A 86 -6.65 -10.76 -0.01
C CYS A 86 -5.32 -10.85 0.74
N SER A 87 -5.42 -10.95 2.06
CA SER A 87 -4.27 -11.14 2.95
C SER A 87 -4.69 -11.98 4.15
N CYS A 88 -3.80 -12.86 4.62
CA CYS A 88 -4.04 -13.55 5.88
C CYS A 88 -4.04 -12.58 7.06
N LEU A 89 -4.87 -12.88 8.06
CA LEU A 89 -4.82 -12.20 9.35
C LEU A 89 -3.44 -12.39 9.99
N ARG A 90 -3.00 -11.42 10.81
CA ARG A 90 -1.73 -11.56 11.53
C ARG A 90 -1.82 -12.76 12.49
N GLY A 91 -0.75 -13.56 12.52
CA GLY A 91 -0.71 -14.84 13.24
C GLY A 91 -1.19 -16.03 12.41
N PHE A 92 -1.58 -15.81 11.15
CA PHE A 92 -2.00 -16.82 10.19
C PHE A 92 -1.14 -16.78 8.92
N GLU A 93 -1.14 -17.88 8.18
CA GLU A 93 -0.47 -18.05 6.89
C GLU A 93 -1.35 -18.83 5.90
N PRO A 94 -1.11 -18.70 4.58
CA PRO A 94 -1.90 -19.43 3.60
C PRO A 94 -1.86 -20.92 3.87
N LYS A 95 -3.03 -21.57 3.79
CA LYS A 95 -3.12 -23.03 3.93
C LYS A 95 -2.40 -23.74 2.78
N ASP A 96 -2.54 -23.18 1.58
CA ASP A 96 -1.85 -23.60 0.37
C ASP A 96 -1.19 -22.36 -0.25
N ILE A 97 0.14 -22.37 -0.35
CA ILE A 97 0.92 -21.22 -0.82
C ILE A 97 0.90 -21.08 -2.34
N GLU A 98 0.79 -22.20 -3.08
CA GLU A 98 0.76 -22.19 -4.54
C GLU A 98 -0.59 -21.66 -5.03
N GLU A 99 -1.68 -22.15 -4.42
CA GLU A 99 -3.04 -21.65 -4.64
C GLU A 99 -3.09 -20.13 -4.37
N TRP A 100 -2.57 -19.70 -3.22
CA TRP A 100 -2.60 -18.30 -2.80
C TRP A 100 -1.84 -17.37 -3.75
N ASN A 101 -0.68 -17.81 -4.24
CA ASN A 101 0.15 -17.04 -5.17
C ASN A 101 -0.45 -16.99 -6.58
N SER A 102 -1.30 -17.96 -6.95
CA SER A 102 -2.04 -17.95 -8.21
C SER A 102 -3.25 -17.00 -8.23
N GLY A 103 -3.58 -16.37 -7.09
CA GLY A 103 -4.77 -15.53 -6.95
C GLY A 103 -6.03 -16.31 -6.58
N ASN A 104 -5.91 -17.59 -6.22
CA ASN A 104 -6.98 -18.37 -5.65
C ASN A 104 -6.83 -18.39 -4.11
N TRP A 105 -7.83 -17.88 -3.39
CA TRP A 105 -7.80 -17.74 -1.92
C TRP A 105 -8.80 -18.65 -1.22
N THR A 106 -9.40 -19.61 -1.93
CA THR A 106 -10.49 -20.44 -1.43
C THR A 106 -10.09 -21.28 -0.21
N SER A 107 -8.87 -21.80 -0.19
CA SER A 107 -8.34 -22.57 0.94
C SER A 107 -8.11 -21.73 2.20
N GLY A 108 -8.08 -20.40 2.09
CA GLY A 108 -7.89 -19.48 3.20
C GLY A 108 -6.53 -19.62 3.89
N CYS A 109 -6.53 -19.33 5.19
CA CYS A 109 -5.34 -19.28 6.02
C CYS A 109 -5.48 -20.19 7.25
N VAL A 110 -4.34 -20.62 7.79
CA VAL A 110 -4.23 -21.41 9.02
C VAL A 110 -3.34 -20.71 10.03
N ARG A 111 -3.51 -21.04 11.33
CA ARG A 111 -2.73 -20.43 12.41
C ARG A 111 -1.27 -20.88 12.34
N LYS A 112 -0.34 -19.95 12.57
CA LYS A 112 1.11 -20.21 12.64
C LYS A 112 1.55 -20.90 13.94
N ARG A 113 0.81 -20.64 15.02
CA ARG A 113 1.13 -21.05 16.39
C ARG A 113 -0.12 -21.52 17.10
N LEU A 114 0.03 -22.63 17.82
CA LEU A 114 -0.99 -23.20 18.68
C LEU A 114 -1.33 -22.26 19.83
N LEU A 115 -2.60 -22.27 20.24
CA LEU A 115 -3.08 -21.54 21.40
C LEU A 115 -2.68 -22.23 22.71
N GLN A 116 -2.80 -21.51 23.82
CA GLN A 116 -2.52 -22.03 25.16
C GLN A 116 -3.28 -23.33 25.45
N CYS A 117 -4.58 -23.39 25.14
CA CYS A 117 -5.42 -24.56 25.41
C CYS A 117 -4.96 -25.81 24.64
N GLU A 118 -4.37 -25.64 23.47
CA GLU A 118 -3.86 -26.75 22.65
C GLU A 118 -2.51 -27.26 23.16
N LYS A 119 -1.68 -26.35 23.72
CA LYS A 119 -0.35 -26.67 24.28
C LYS A 119 -0.42 -27.41 25.61
N MET A 120 -1.41 -27.12 26.46
CA MET A 120 -1.57 -27.79 27.76
C MET A 120 -1.76 -29.31 27.63
N ASN A 121 -2.23 -29.78 26.48
CA ASN A 121 -2.37 -31.21 26.21
C ASN A 121 -1.06 -31.89 25.81
N GLN A 122 0.03 -31.15 25.59
CA GLN A 122 1.27 -31.68 25.01
C GLN A 122 2.47 -31.63 25.97
N THR A 123 2.56 -30.67 26.90
CA THR A 123 3.74 -30.52 27.79
C THR A 123 3.40 -29.76 29.08
N GLY A 124 3.92 -30.22 30.22
CA GLY A 124 3.83 -29.57 31.53
C GLY A 124 4.72 -28.34 31.72
N ASP A 125 4.97 -27.61 30.63
CA ASP A 125 5.83 -26.43 30.62
C ASP A 125 5.03 -25.17 30.98
N LYS A 126 5.71 -24.09 31.37
CA LYS A 126 5.06 -22.84 31.78
C LYS A 126 4.42 -22.14 30.57
N VAL A 127 3.19 -22.50 30.23
CA VAL A 127 2.49 -21.97 29.04
C VAL A 127 2.05 -20.53 29.29
N GLU A 128 2.56 -19.60 28.49
CA GLU A 128 2.14 -18.20 28.49
C GLU A 128 0.68 -18.06 28.02
N ASN A 129 -0.02 -17.07 28.59
CA ASN A 129 -1.43 -16.86 28.28
C ASN A 129 -1.62 -16.29 26.88
N ASP A 130 -2.65 -16.77 26.18
CA ASP A 130 -3.10 -16.17 24.92
C ASP A 130 -3.48 -14.70 25.12
N GLY A 131 -3.43 -13.93 24.03
CA GLY A 131 -3.93 -12.56 24.02
C GLY A 131 -4.72 -12.24 22.77
N PHE A 132 -5.03 -10.95 22.59
CA PHE A 132 -5.81 -10.49 21.45
C PHE A 132 -5.08 -9.42 20.66
N LEU A 133 -5.17 -9.53 19.34
CA LEU A 133 -4.81 -8.48 18.42
C LEU A 133 -6.07 -7.72 17.99
N LYS A 134 -6.06 -6.40 18.16
CA LYS A 134 -7.12 -5.51 17.69
C LYS A 134 -6.97 -5.23 16.19
N LEU A 135 -8.02 -5.49 15.42
CA LEU A 135 -8.17 -5.06 14.03
C LEU A 135 -9.23 -3.97 13.97
N GLU A 136 -8.78 -2.77 13.65
CA GLU A 136 -9.63 -1.58 13.62
C GLU A 136 -10.41 -1.48 12.31
N THR A 137 -11.59 -0.87 12.37
CA THR A 137 -12.43 -0.51 11.22
C THR A 137 -12.65 -1.67 10.26
N THR A 138 -13.19 -2.77 10.76
CA THR A 138 -13.34 -4.03 10.02
C THR A 138 -14.81 -4.44 9.94
N LYS A 139 -15.23 -4.90 8.75
CA LYS A 139 -16.49 -5.62 8.58
C LYS A 139 -16.41 -6.90 9.41
N LEU A 140 -17.27 -7.01 10.42
CA LEU A 140 -17.25 -8.13 11.34
C LEU A 140 -17.62 -9.44 10.60
N PRO A 141 -16.99 -10.57 10.97
CA PRO A 141 -17.31 -11.87 10.38
C PRO A 141 -18.76 -12.28 10.65
N VAL A 142 -19.30 -13.14 9.80
CA VAL A 142 -20.65 -13.71 9.99
C VAL A 142 -20.70 -14.71 11.15
N PHE A 143 -21.92 -15.08 11.58
CA PHE A 143 -22.20 -16.11 12.60
C PHE A 143 -21.63 -15.84 14.00
N ALA A 144 -21.75 -14.59 14.46
CA ALA A 144 -21.37 -14.23 15.82
C ALA A 144 -22.39 -14.75 16.85
N ALA A 145 -21.91 -15.38 17.93
CA ALA A 145 -22.71 -15.66 19.11
C ALA A 145 -22.79 -14.39 19.98
N ARG A 146 -24.01 -13.92 20.24
CA ARG A 146 -24.27 -12.68 21.02
C ARG A 146 -24.44 -12.98 22.51
N SER A 147 -23.92 -12.11 23.36
CA SER A 147 -24.19 -12.08 24.79
C SER A 147 -24.31 -10.65 25.33
N PHE A 148 -25.11 -10.47 26.38
CA PHE A 148 -25.40 -9.16 26.98
C PHE A 148 -24.47 -8.85 28.16
N VAL A 149 -23.16 -8.90 27.93
CA VAL A 149 -22.16 -8.58 28.96
C VAL A 149 -21.39 -7.30 28.64
N SER A 150 -20.63 -6.76 29.60
CA SER A 150 -19.74 -5.62 29.36
C SER A 150 -18.56 -6.00 28.47
N ILE A 151 -17.83 -4.99 27.96
CA ILE A 151 -16.67 -5.21 27.10
C ILE A 151 -15.53 -5.96 27.82
N GLU A 152 -15.27 -5.65 29.09
CA GLU A 152 -14.26 -6.33 29.91
C GLU A 152 -14.64 -7.80 30.07
N LYS A 153 -15.92 -8.04 30.35
CA LYS A 153 -16.41 -9.40 30.51
C LYS A 153 -16.44 -10.18 29.20
N CYS A 154 -16.67 -9.51 28.07
CA CYS A 154 -16.62 -10.12 26.74
C CYS A 154 -15.25 -10.72 26.44
N ARG A 155 -14.17 -9.99 26.79
CA ARG A 155 -12.79 -10.47 26.67
C ARG A 155 -12.55 -11.71 27.55
N GLU A 156 -12.97 -11.65 28.81
CA GLU A 156 -12.82 -12.78 29.74
C GLU A 156 -13.59 -14.02 29.28
N LEU A 157 -14.84 -13.84 28.82
CA LEU A 157 -15.65 -14.93 28.28
C LEU A 157 -14.93 -15.65 27.14
N CYS A 158 -14.33 -14.90 26.21
CA CYS A 158 -13.58 -15.49 25.12
C CYS A 158 -12.30 -16.18 25.61
N LEU A 159 -11.53 -15.60 26.54
CA LEU A 159 -10.32 -16.25 27.08
C LEU A 159 -10.62 -17.58 27.76
N ASN A 160 -11.68 -17.60 28.56
CA ASN A 160 -12.08 -18.78 29.35
C ASN A 160 -12.73 -19.87 28.48
N ASN A 161 -13.09 -19.57 27.24
CA ASN A 161 -13.56 -20.55 26.26
C ASN A 161 -12.44 -20.89 25.29
N CYS A 162 -11.84 -22.07 25.41
CA CYS A 162 -10.74 -22.52 24.56
C CYS A 162 -11.08 -22.57 23.07
N SER A 163 -12.36 -22.70 22.73
CA SER A 163 -12.82 -22.72 21.34
C SER A 163 -13.04 -21.31 20.77
N CYS A 164 -13.03 -20.27 21.61
CA CYS A 164 -13.22 -18.90 21.15
C CYS A 164 -11.98 -18.38 20.40
N ILE A 165 -12.21 -17.88 19.18
CA ILE A 165 -11.20 -17.43 18.24
C ILE A 165 -11.15 -15.90 18.17
N ALA A 166 -12.29 -15.22 18.31
CA ALA A 166 -12.36 -13.77 18.30
C ALA A 166 -13.55 -13.25 19.09
N TYR A 167 -13.49 -11.97 19.46
CA TYR A 167 -14.64 -11.23 19.96
C TYR A 167 -14.69 -9.81 19.37
N ALA A 168 -15.86 -9.20 19.45
CA ALA A 168 -16.10 -7.80 19.12
C ALA A 168 -17.12 -7.24 20.11
N TYR A 169 -17.11 -5.92 20.26
CA TYR A 169 -18.07 -5.23 21.12
C TYR A 169 -18.67 -4.06 20.38
N ASP A 170 -19.99 -3.98 20.42
CA ASP A 170 -20.76 -2.85 19.89
C ASP A 170 -21.71 -2.32 20.98
N SER A 171 -21.99 -1.01 20.98
CA SER A 171 -22.83 -0.40 22.00
C SER A 171 -24.29 -0.88 21.93
N GLY A 172 -24.79 -1.21 20.74
CA GLY A 172 -26.13 -1.75 20.50
C GLY A 172 -26.17 -3.27 20.59
N LEU A 173 -25.28 -3.96 19.87
CA LEU A 173 -25.27 -5.42 19.79
C LEU A 173 -24.56 -6.11 20.96
N ARG A 174 -23.89 -5.35 21.83
CA ARG A 174 -23.11 -5.83 22.99
C ARG A 174 -21.98 -6.78 22.57
N CYS A 175 -21.76 -7.85 23.33
CA CYS A 175 -20.64 -8.76 23.13
C CYS A 175 -20.97 -9.77 22.02
N MET A 176 -20.04 -9.90 21.08
CA MET A 176 -20.09 -10.85 19.97
C MET A 176 -18.85 -11.74 20.03
N THR A 177 -19.02 -13.05 19.97
CA THR A 177 -17.93 -14.03 20.03
C THR A 177 -18.00 -15.03 18.88
N TRP A 178 -16.84 -15.52 18.44
CA TRP A 178 -16.73 -16.51 17.37
C TRP A 178 -15.99 -17.74 17.85
N VAL A 179 -16.58 -18.91 17.61
CA VAL A 179 -16.00 -20.24 17.92
C VAL A 179 -15.49 -20.97 16.67
N GLY A 180 -16.05 -20.64 15.50
CA GLY A 180 -15.66 -21.21 14.22
C GLY A 180 -14.70 -20.34 13.41
N SER A 181 -14.41 -20.78 12.19
CA SER A 181 -13.59 -20.02 11.25
C SER A 181 -14.15 -18.63 10.99
N LEU A 182 -13.28 -17.63 11.01
CA LEU A 182 -13.66 -16.27 10.67
C LEU A 182 -13.68 -16.13 9.15
N ILE A 183 -14.82 -15.75 8.58
CA ILE A 183 -15.01 -15.60 7.14
C ILE A 183 -15.67 -14.27 6.85
N ASP A 184 -15.49 -13.79 5.61
CA ASP A 184 -16.10 -12.56 5.10
C ASP A 184 -15.65 -11.27 5.81
N ILE A 185 -14.38 -11.25 6.23
CA ILE A 185 -13.74 -10.08 6.84
C ILE A 185 -13.27 -9.10 5.75
N GLN A 186 -13.60 -7.82 5.91
CA GLN A 186 -13.17 -6.76 5.01
C GLN A 186 -12.63 -5.57 5.80
N LYS A 187 -11.49 -5.03 5.37
CA LYS A 187 -10.97 -3.78 5.93
C LYS A 187 -11.69 -2.60 5.31
N LEU A 188 -12.34 -1.80 6.15
CA LEU A 188 -13.09 -0.62 5.74
C LEU A 188 -12.31 0.65 6.09
N SER A 189 -12.65 1.76 5.41
CA SER A 189 -12.01 3.05 5.65
C SER A 189 -12.67 3.85 6.77
N SER A 190 -13.94 3.56 7.09
CA SER A 190 -14.73 4.21 8.14
C SER A 190 -16.02 3.41 8.42
N GLY A 191 -16.67 3.67 9.55
CA GLY A 191 -18.02 3.17 9.88
C GLY A 191 -18.10 1.66 10.13
N ALA A 192 -17.05 1.07 10.70
CA ALA A 192 -16.94 -0.37 10.92
C ALA A 192 -16.47 -0.68 12.35
N GLY A 193 -16.76 -1.89 12.84
CA GLY A 193 -16.45 -2.31 14.20
C GLY A 193 -14.99 -2.74 14.40
N ASP A 194 -14.59 -2.84 15.66
CA ASP A 194 -13.29 -3.37 16.05
C ASP A 194 -13.39 -4.88 16.33
N LEU A 195 -12.53 -5.67 15.72
CA LEU A 195 -12.45 -7.13 15.90
C LEU A 195 -11.18 -7.49 16.70
N TYR A 196 -11.33 -8.27 17.75
CA TYR A 196 -10.24 -8.73 18.60
C TYR A 196 -9.98 -10.21 18.36
N ILE A 197 -8.85 -10.53 17.75
CA ILE A 197 -8.51 -11.90 17.32
C ILE A 197 -7.57 -12.54 18.33
N ARG A 198 -7.94 -13.71 18.84
CA ARG A 198 -7.16 -14.48 19.81
C ARG A 198 -5.91 -15.05 19.12
N LEU A 199 -4.73 -14.77 19.67
CA LEU A 199 -3.44 -15.25 19.20
C LEU A 199 -2.59 -15.75 20.36
N ALA A 200 -1.67 -16.66 20.06
CA ALA A 200 -0.65 -17.09 21.00
C ALA A 200 0.24 -15.91 21.44
N HIS A 201 0.72 -15.94 22.69
CA HIS A 201 1.54 -14.87 23.26
C HIS A 201 2.71 -14.45 22.36
N SER A 202 3.44 -15.44 21.81
CA SER A 202 4.59 -15.25 20.93
C SER A 202 4.30 -14.47 19.64
N GLU A 203 3.05 -14.43 19.17
CA GLU A 203 2.67 -13.68 17.95
C GLU A 203 2.35 -12.19 18.26
N LEU A 204 2.08 -11.89 19.52
CA LEU A 204 1.78 -10.55 20.02
C LEU A 204 3.05 -9.77 20.36
N GLU A 205 4.12 -10.46 20.76
CA GLU A 205 5.41 -9.85 20.99
C GLU A 205 5.95 -9.19 19.71
N LYS A 206 6.34 -7.92 19.83
CA LYS A 206 7.08 -7.24 18.76
C LYS A 206 8.51 -7.77 18.80
N ARG A 207 8.90 -8.62 17.84
CA ARG A 207 10.30 -8.96 17.62
C ARG A 207 11.13 -7.68 17.51
N ASN A 208 12.08 -7.47 18.41
CA ASN A 208 13.04 -6.38 18.36
C ASN A 208 14.05 -6.62 17.22
N THR A 209 13.63 -6.38 15.98
CA THR A 209 14.48 -6.45 14.77
C THR A 209 15.70 -5.55 14.84
N LYS A 210 15.70 -4.53 15.71
CA LYS A 210 16.87 -3.69 15.98
C LYS A 210 18.08 -4.49 16.48
N VAL A 211 17.88 -5.50 17.32
CA VAL A 211 18.98 -6.32 17.87
C VAL A 211 19.63 -7.18 16.77
N LEU A 212 18.83 -7.68 15.82
CA LEU A 212 19.30 -8.51 14.70
C LEU A 212 20.13 -7.72 13.69
N ILE A 213 19.89 -6.41 13.54
CA ILE A 213 20.64 -5.53 12.62
C ILE A 213 21.90 -4.96 13.29
N ILE A 214 21.86 -4.68 14.60
CA ILE A 214 23.00 -4.10 15.32
C ILE A 214 24.18 -5.09 15.39
N LEU A 215 23.92 -6.37 15.64
CA LEU A 215 24.96 -7.41 15.75
C LEU A 215 25.88 -7.53 14.50
N PRO A 216 25.36 -7.67 13.26
CA PRO A 216 26.18 -7.76 12.06
C PRO A 216 26.85 -6.43 11.68
N VAL A 217 26.21 -5.29 11.94
CA VAL A 217 26.79 -3.96 11.63
C VAL A 217 28.00 -3.69 12.52
N VAL A 218 27.92 -3.99 13.81
CA VAL A 218 29.05 -3.85 14.74
C VAL A 218 30.18 -4.82 14.36
N GLY A 219 29.87 -6.06 13.99
CA GLY A 219 30.87 -7.02 13.48
C GLY A 219 31.56 -6.55 12.19
N GLY A 220 30.81 -5.95 11.27
CA GLY A 220 31.33 -5.37 10.02
C GLY A 220 32.30 -4.20 10.26
N ILE A 221 31.99 -3.30 11.21
CA ILE A 221 32.85 -2.16 11.52
C ILE A 221 34.18 -2.63 12.14
N ILE A 222 34.14 -3.62 13.03
CA ILE A 222 35.34 -4.16 13.68
C ILE A 222 36.24 -4.87 12.64
N THR A 223 35.66 -5.65 11.74
CA THR A 223 36.42 -6.35 10.69
C THR A 223 37.09 -5.37 9.71
N ILE A 224 36.39 -4.31 9.29
CA ILE A 224 36.96 -3.25 8.44
C ILE A 224 38.12 -2.54 9.14
N ALA A 225 37.98 -2.21 10.42
CA ALA A 225 39.04 -1.55 11.19
C ALA A 225 40.30 -2.43 11.30
N ILE A 226 40.13 -3.73 11.52
CA ILE A 226 41.22 -4.71 11.56
C ILE A 226 41.92 -4.79 10.19
N CYS A 227 41.17 -4.90 9.10
CA CYS A 227 41.73 -4.93 7.75
C CYS A 227 42.50 -3.64 7.42
N ALA A 228 41.95 -2.48 7.76
CA ALA A 228 42.61 -1.19 7.55
C ALA A 228 43.93 -1.09 8.33
N PHE A 229 43.95 -1.55 9.59
CA PHE A 229 45.17 -1.58 10.42
C PHE A 229 46.26 -2.46 9.80
N PHE A 230 45.92 -3.65 9.32
CA PHE A 230 46.87 -4.55 8.65
C PHE A 230 47.39 -3.97 7.33
N LEU A 231 46.51 -3.36 6.52
CA LEU A 231 46.90 -2.70 5.26
C LEU A 231 47.83 -1.52 5.51
N GLN A 232 47.55 -0.69 6.51
CA GLN A 232 48.41 0.43 6.91
C GLN A 232 49.80 -0.07 7.35
N ARG A 233 49.86 -1.14 8.14
CA ARG A 233 51.12 -1.73 8.61
C ARG A 233 51.91 -2.44 7.52
N TRP A 234 51.24 -2.98 6.51
CA TRP A 234 51.87 -3.59 5.34
C TRP A 234 52.44 -2.53 4.39
N MET A 235 51.66 -1.46 4.14
CA MET A 235 52.09 -0.33 3.31
C MET A 235 53.27 0.41 3.95
N SER A 236 53.27 0.68 5.26
CA SER A 236 54.40 1.35 5.93
C SER A 236 55.72 0.56 5.83
N LYS A 237 55.66 -0.78 5.90
CA LYS A 237 56.83 -1.65 5.63
C LYS A 237 57.30 -1.57 4.18
N ARG A 238 56.38 -1.47 3.22
CA ARG A 238 56.69 -1.32 1.78
C ARG A 238 57.31 0.05 1.46
N TYR A 239 56.85 1.12 2.12
CA TYR A 239 57.42 2.46 1.98
C TYR A 239 58.86 2.53 2.48
N ALA A 240 59.18 1.90 3.62
CA ALA A 240 60.55 1.83 4.14
C ALA A 240 61.54 1.04 3.25
N LEU A 241 61.05 0.05 2.50
CA LEU A 241 61.85 -0.71 1.52
C LEU A 241 62.07 0.08 0.21
N LYS A 242 61.11 0.93 -0.18
CA LYS A 242 61.21 1.78 -1.39
C LYS A 242 62.23 2.90 -1.21
N GLU A 243 62.43 3.39 0.01
CA GLU A 243 63.41 4.42 0.34
C GLU A 243 64.87 3.91 0.23
N ARG A 244 65.12 2.62 0.52
CA ARG A 244 66.43 1.99 0.29
C ARG A 244 66.77 1.80 -1.19
N SER A 245 65.77 1.64 -2.07
CA SER A 245 66.00 1.46 -3.52
C SER A 245 66.38 2.75 -4.26
N LYS A 246 66.00 3.92 -3.72
CA LYS A 246 66.24 5.22 -4.38
C LYS A 246 67.66 5.77 -4.20
N VAL A 247 68.44 5.25 -3.25
CA VAL A 247 69.83 5.69 -3.00
C VAL A 247 70.84 4.98 -3.93
N LEU A 248 70.43 3.91 -4.62
CA LEU A 248 71.32 3.03 -5.38
C LEU A 248 71.25 3.18 -6.91
N GLN A 249 70.52 4.18 -7.42
CA GLN A 249 70.29 4.39 -8.87
C GLN A 249 70.77 5.78 -9.35
N LEU A 250 71.96 6.20 -8.88
CA LEU A 250 72.69 7.31 -9.48
C LEU A 250 73.99 6.80 -10.09
N ASP A 251 73.92 5.78 -10.93
CA ASP A 251 74.95 5.54 -11.95
C ASP A 251 74.40 4.67 -13.09
N LYS A 252 74.89 4.96 -14.29
CA LYS A 252 74.65 4.35 -15.62
C LYS A 252 73.38 4.70 -16.39
N GLY A 253 73.63 5.41 -17.50
CA GLY A 253 72.68 5.72 -18.55
C GLY A 253 72.63 4.72 -19.71
N GLU A 254 71.75 5.11 -20.64
CA GLU A 254 71.74 4.90 -22.10
C GLU A 254 71.60 3.48 -22.67
N ALA A 255 70.43 3.20 -23.27
CA ALA A 255 70.29 2.80 -24.68
C ALA A 255 68.80 2.68 -25.12
N ASP A 256 68.66 2.80 -26.43
CA ASP A 256 67.54 3.18 -27.30
C ASP A 256 66.49 2.08 -27.69
N THR A 257 65.42 2.55 -28.37
CA THR A 257 64.61 1.96 -29.47
C THR A 257 63.37 1.03 -29.24
N THR A 258 62.20 1.65 -29.46
CA THR A 258 61.02 1.29 -30.32
C THR A 258 59.96 0.20 -30.02
N ALA A 259 58.69 0.68 -30.11
CA ALA A 259 57.52 0.17 -30.88
C ALA A 259 56.33 -0.54 -30.18
N SER A 260 55.21 0.21 -30.13
CA SER A 260 53.86 -0.09 -30.70
C SER A 260 52.86 -1.04 -30.00
N GLY A 261 51.66 -0.47 -29.75
CA GLY A 261 50.33 -1.13 -29.68
C GLY A 261 49.99 -1.81 -28.35
N GLU A 262 48.82 -1.66 -27.71
CA GLU A 262 47.50 -1.15 -28.10
C GLU A 262 46.76 -0.61 -26.84
N ASN A 263 45.91 0.40 -27.04
CA ASN A 263 44.99 0.94 -26.03
C ASN A 263 43.70 0.12 -25.99
N LEU A 264 43.23 -0.25 -24.79
CA LEU A 264 41.80 -0.39 -24.50
C LEU A 264 41.37 0.77 -23.61
N ASN A 265 40.50 1.62 -24.18
CA ASN A 265 39.89 2.76 -23.50
C ASN A 265 38.88 2.28 -22.45
N GLU A 266 39.23 2.38 -21.19
CA GLU A 266 38.25 2.37 -20.10
C GLU A 266 37.69 3.79 -19.96
N VAL A 267 36.40 3.93 -20.26
CA VAL A 267 35.64 5.19 -20.13
C VAL A 267 35.66 5.60 -18.65
N LYS A 268 36.44 6.62 -18.31
CA LYS A 268 36.37 7.26 -17.00
C LYS A 268 34.99 7.91 -16.83
N LEU A 269 34.14 7.28 -16.02
CA LEU A 269 32.91 7.88 -15.53
C LEU A 269 33.29 9.14 -14.74
N HIS A 270 32.91 10.32 -15.26
CA HIS A 270 33.14 11.60 -14.59
C HIS A 270 32.62 11.54 -13.15
N ASP A 271 33.45 12.01 -12.22
CA ASP A 271 33.14 12.08 -10.79
C ASP A 271 31.76 12.72 -10.56
N LEU A 272 30.86 11.99 -9.89
CA LEU A 272 29.52 12.47 -9.55
C LEU A 272 29.64 13.73 -8.67
N PRO A 273 28.98 14.84 -9.02
CA PRO A 273 29.06 16.05 -8.22
C PRO A 273 28.50 15.79 -6.82
N LEU A 274 29.35 15.95 -5.81
CA LEU A 274 28.97 15.82 -4.41
C LEU A 274 28.19 17.07 -3.98
N PHE A 275 26.94 16.87 -3.56
CA PHE A 275 26.10 17.94 -3.02
C PHE A 275 26.16 17.95 -1.50
N ASN A 276 26.33 19.13 -0.90
CA ASN A 276 26.26 19.25 0.55
C ASN A 276 24.81 19.07 1.04
N PHE A 277 24.66 18.59 2.28
CA PHE A 277 23.35 18.32 2.89
C PHE A 277 22.44 19.56 2.87
N LEU A 278 23.01 20.75 3.10
CA LEU A 278 22.28 22.01 3.16
C LEU A 278 21.64 22.38 1.80
N LYS A 279 22.35 22.13 0.69
CA LYS A 279 21.82 22.29 -0.67
C LYS A 279 20.73 21.29 -0.98
N LEU A 280 20.84 20.05 -0.48
CA LEU A 280 19.80 19.03 -0.62
C LEU A 280 18.56 19.35 0.23
N ALA A 281 18.74 19.84 1.46
CA ALA A 281 17.65 20.26 2.33
C ALA A 281 16.89 21.45 1.73
N ASN A 282 17.59 22.50 1.27
CA ASN A 282 16.95 23.63 0.59
C ASN A 282 16.24 23.19 -0.71
N ALA A 283 16.86 22.27 -1.45
CA ALA A 283 16.27 21.75 -2.68
C ALA A 283 15.00 20.93 -2.43
N THR A 284 14.81 20.30 -1.27
CA THR A 284 13.69 19.39 -0.99
C THR A 284 12.66 19.98 -0.01
N ASP A 285 12.79 21.27 0.32
CA ASP A 285 12.04 21.92 1.39
C ASP A 285 12.18 21.16 2.72
N ASN A 286 13.43 21.00 3.15
CA ASN A 286 13.85 20.29 4.35
C ASN A 286 13.31 18.84 4.43
N PHE A 287 13.31 18.12 3.31
CA PHE A 287 12.84 16.74 3.20
C PHE A 287 11.40 16.54 3.72
N GLN A 288 10.51 17.52 3.46
CA GLN A 288 9.10 17.42 3.82
C GLN A 288 8.44 16.15 3.25
N SER A 289 7.59 15.52 4.04
CA SER A 289 6.88 14.30 3.67
C SER A 289 5.98 14.47 2.43
N ALA A 290 5.41 15.68 2.23
CA ALA A 290 4.64 16.04 1.05
C ALA A 290 5.45 16.01 -0.27
N ASN A 291 6.78 16.04 -0.16
CA ASN A 291 7.70 15.99 -1.29
C ASN A 291 8.30 14.59 -1.50
N LYS A 292 7.92 13.58 -0.71
CA LYS A 292 8.41 12.22 -0.89
C LYS A 292 7.77 11.55 -2.10
N LEU A 293 8.57 11.16 -3.09
CA LEU A 293 8.16 10.43 -4.29
C LEU A 293 8.02 8.92 -4.03
N GLY A 294 8.84 8.37 -3.13
CA GLY A 294 8.86 6.94 -2.83
C GLY A 294 9.93 6.56 -1.83
N GLN A 295 10.01 5.28 -1.47
CA GLN A 295 11.08 4.73 -0.63
C GLN A 295 11.34 3.28 -1.01
N GLY A 296 12.61 2.94 -1.27
CA GLY A 296 13.08 1.58 -1.55
C GLY A 296 14.23 1.18 -0.63
N GLY A 297 14.93 0.10 -1.00
CA GLY A 297 16.10 -0.42 -0.25
C GLY A 297 17.27 0.57 -0.14
N PHE A 298 17.28 1.61 -0.96
CA PHE A 298 18.29 2.68 -0.96
C PHE A 298 17.83 3.97 -0.27
N GLY A 299 16.67 3.94 0.41
CA GLY A 299 16.15 5.07 1.17
C GLY A 299 15.01 5.84 0.49
N PRO A 300 14.55 6.93 1.12
CA PRO A 300 13.46 7.78 0.62
C PRO A 300 13.95 8.69 -0.52
N VAL A 301 13.10 8.83 -1.54
CA VAL A 301 13.32 9.73 -2.68
C VAL A 301 12.41 10.93 -2.52
N TYR A 302 12.97 12.14 -2.58
CA TYR A 302 12.23 13.40 -2.46
C TYR A 302 12.28 14.17 -3.77
N LYS A 303 11.14 14.74 -4.18
CA LYS A 303 11.09 15.70 -5.29
C LYS A 303 11.79 16.98 -4.84
N ARG A 304 12.62 17.52 -5.72
CA ARG A 304 13.11 18.89 -5.56
C ARG A 304 11.89 19.82 -5.61
N PHE A 305 11.89 20.89 -4.82
CA PHE A 305 11.07 22.08 -5.00
C PHE A 305 11.50 22.76 -6.30
N ILE A 306 11.11 22.12 -7.41
CA ILE A 306 10.97 22.69 -8.73
C ILE A 306 9.48 22.54 -8.97
N ASP A 307 8.83 23.63 -9.33
CA ASP A 307 7.44 23.59 -9.76
C ASP A 307 7.33 22.61 -10.95
N MET A 308 6.96 21.36 -10.63
CA MET A 308 6.90 20.25 -11.60
C MET A 308 5.86 20.57 -12.69
N THR A 309 4.86 21.38 -12.33
CA THR A 309 3.90 22.02 -13.22
C THR A 309 4.62 22.84 -14.28
N MET A 310 5.58 23.70 -13.89
CA MET A 310 6.32 24.55 -14.81
C MET A 310 7.27 23.75 -15.73
N PHE A 311 7.94 22.72 -15.22
CA PHE A 311 8.87 21.92 -16.02
C PHE A 311 8.15 21.05 -17.06
N THR A 312 7.10 20.33 -16.65
CA THR A 312 6.28 19.53 -17.57
C THR A 312 5.58 20.40 -18.60
N PHE A 313 5.09 21.59 -18.20
CA PHE A 313 4.54 22.59 -19.12
C PHE A 313 5.59 23.13 -20.10
N ARG A 314 6.80 23.45 -19.64
CA ARG A 314 7.90 23.91 -20.51
C ARG A 314 8.32 22.83 -21.51
N ALA A 315 8.45 21.59 -21.06
CA ALA A 315 8.77 20.44 -21.92
C ALA A 315 7.68 20.22 -22.98
N TRP A 316 6.41 20.25 -22.59
CA TRP A 316 5.26 20.15 -23.50
C TRP A 316 5.20 21.29 -24.52
N LYS A 317 5.45 22.53 -24.08
CA LYS A 317 5.48 23.71 -24.97
C LYS A 317 6.61 23.64 -25.99
N LEU A 318 7.79 23.15 -25.59
CA LEU A 318 8.93 22.96 -26.49
C LEU A 318 8.71 21.79 -27.46
N TRP A 319 8.08 20.70 -26.98
CA TRP A 319 7.68 19.56 -27.80
C TRP A 319 6.76 19.98 -28.95
N ASN A 320 5.67 20.70 -28.65
CA ASN A 320 4.73 21.20 -29.66
C ASN A 320 5.33 22.20 -30.66
N LYS A 321 6.48 22.79 -30.33
CA LYS A 321 7.22 23.71 -31.20
C LYS A 321 8.35 23.03 -31.98
N ASN A 322 8.48 21.70 -31.90
CA ASN A 322 9.61 20.93 -32.44
C ASN A 322 10.99 21.44 -31.97
N ASN A 323 11.05 22.02 -30.76
CA ASN A 323 12.28 22.59 -30.21
C ASN A 323 12.69 21.94 -28.87
N ILE A 324 12.57 20.62 -28.80
CA ILE A 324 12.80 19.86 -27.55
C ILE A 324 14.27 19.88 -27.11
N VAL A 325 15.19 20.14 -28.03
CA VAL A 325 16.64 20.23 -27.78
C VAL A 325 16.97 21.37 -26.80
N ASP A 326 16.18 22.45 -26.78
CA ASP A 326 16.31 23.55 -25.82
C ASP A 326 15.99 23.16 -24.36
N LEU A 327 15.44 21.97 -24.14
CA LEU A 327 15.23 21.41 -22.80
C LEU A 327 16.50 20.73 -22.26
N ILE A 328 17.43 20.34 -23.14
CA ILE A 328 18.62 19.58 -22.78
C ILE A 328 19.56 20.48 -21.97
N ASP A 329 19.98 19.99 -20.80
CA ASP A 329 20.95 20.71 -19.97
C ASP A 329 22.28 20.87 -20.73
N PRO A 330 22.82 22.11 -20.85
CA PRO A 330 24.07 22.35 -21.58
C PRO A 330 25.24 21.48 -21.14
N VAL A 331 25.27 21.04 -19.87
CA VAL A 331 26.33 20.17 -19.33
C VAL A 331 26.34 18.79 -19.98
N ILE A 332 25.17 18.29 -20.39
CA ILE A 332 25.00 16.98 -21.02
C ILE A 332 24.67 17.07 -22.51
N SER A 333 24.61 18.29 -23.06
CA SER A 333 24.30 18.56 -24.46
C SER A 333 25.49 18.18 -25.34
N ASN A 334 25.65 16.87 -25.57
CA ASN A 334 26.61 16.32 -26.51
C ASN A 334 25.86 15.94 -27.80
N PRO A 335 26.29 16.45 -28.98
CA PRO A 335 25.67 16.13 -30.28
C PRO A 335 25.53 14.62 -30.53
N TYR A 336 26.46 13.82 -30.02
CA TYR A 336 26.47 12.37 -30.19
C TYR A 336 25.29 11.67 -29.48
N PHE A 337 24.81 12.22 -28.34
CA PHE A 337 23.74 11.63 -27.55
C PHE A 337 22.39 12.35 -27.70
N GLN A 338 22.30 13.36 -28.58
CA GLN A 338 21.07 14.15 -28.69
C GLN A 338 19.85 13.32 -29.11
N SER A 339 20.06 12.27 -29.91
CA SER A 339 18.97 11.40 -30.34
C SER A 339 18.41 10.58 -29.18
N GLU A 340 19.28 10.07 -28.32
CA GLU A 340 18.98 9.30 -27.13
C GLU A 340 18.35 10.17 -26.06
N ILE A 341 18.86 11.39 -25.87
CA ILE A 341 18.30 12.36 -24.92
C ILE A 341 16.90 12.79 -25.39
N SER A 342 16.71 13.08 -26.68
CA SER A 342 15.40 13.42 -27.25
C SER A 342 14.41 12.27 -27.09
N ARG A 343 14.87 11.03 -27.31
CA ARG A 343 14.08 9.82 -27.08
C ARG A 343 13.70 9.65 -25.62
N CYS A 344 14.61 9.90 -24.68
CA CYS A 344 14.30 9.89 -23.24
C CYS A 344 13.24 10.93 -22.87
N ILE A 345 13.31 12.14 -23.45
CA ILE A 345 12.32 13.19 -23.23
C ILE A 345 10.95 12.79 -23.78
N HIS A 346 10.91 12.20 -24.99
CA HIS A 346 9.69 11.68 -25.60
C HIS A 346 9.02 10.61 -24.73
N VAL A 347 9.80 9.62 -24.28
CA VAL A 347 9.30 8.58 -23.35
C VAL A 347 8.85 9.20 -22.03
N GLY A 348 9.58 10.18 -21.51
CA GLY A 348 9.18 10.94 -20.32
C GLY A 348 7.81 11.62 -20.47
N LEU A 349 7.53 12.24 -21.62
CA LEU A 349 6.24 12.85 -21.93
C LEU A 349 5.10 11.82 -22.02
N LEU A 350 5.37 10.59 -22.49
CA LEU A 350 4.40 9.49 -22.51
C LEU A 350 4.08 8.95 -21.10
N CYS A 351 5.05 8.99 -20.18
CA CYS A 351 4.84 8.53 -18.80
C CYS A 351 3.97 9.47 -17.96
N VAL A 352 3.89 10.76 -18.31
CA VAL A 352 3.21 11.80 -17.53
C VAL A 352 1.83 12.22 -18.09
N GLN A 353 1.22 11.37 -18.91
CA GLN A 353 -0.10 11.61 -19.51
C GLN A 353 -1.20 11.73 -18.45
N GLU A 354 -2.25 12.54 -18.71
CA GLU A 354 -3.35 12.77 -17.75
C GLU A 354 -4.07 11.46 -17.40
N PHE A 355 -4.50 10.71 -18.40
CA PHE A 355 -5.22 9.47 -18.19
C PHE A 355 -4.27 8.28 -18.07
N VAL A 356 -4.55 7.39 -17.11
CA VAL A 356 -3.78 6.15 -16.88
C VAL A 356 -3.71 5.28 -18.14
N LYS A 357 -4.80 5.22 -18.91
CA LYS A 357 -4.89 4.45 -20.17
C LYS A 357 -3.94 4.93 -21.27
N ASP A 358 -3.47 6.17 -21.20
CA ASP A 358 -2.56 6.74 -22.20
C ASP A 358 -1.09 6.60 -21.78
N ARG A 359 -0.80 6.06 -20.59
CA ARG A 359 0.56 5.84 -20.09
C ARG A 359 1.06 4.45 -20.49
N PRO A 360 2.30 4.31 -20.99
CA PRO A 360 2.88 3.00 -21.26
C PRO A 360 3.13 2.22 -19.97
N THR A 361 3.06 0.89 -20.04
CA THR A 361 3.53 0.01 -18.96
C THR A 361 5.04 0.09 -18.82
N MET A 362 5.59 -0.23 -17.65
CA MET A 362 7.04 -0.19 -17.42
C MET A 362 7.83 -1.10 -18.37
N SER A 363 7.27 -2.25 -18.77
CA SER A 363 7.88 -3.13 -19.77
C SER A 363 8.02 -2.43 -21.12
N THR A 364 6.96 -1.76 -21.57
CA THR A 364 6.96 -0.97 -22.79
C THR A 364 7.93 0.20 -22.70
N VAL A 365 8.02 0.89 -21.56
CA VAL A 365 9.00 1.97 -21.33
C VAL A 365 10.43 1.47 -21.50
N ILE A 366 10.76 0.28 -20.99
CA ILE A 366 12.11 -0.29 -21.14
C ILE A 366 12.41 -0.60 -22.61
N SER A 367 11.49 -1.23 -23.34
CA SER A 367 11.63 -1.46 -24.79
C SER A 367 11.71 -0.14 -25.58
N MET A 368 11.01 0.90 -25.13
CA MET A 368 11.11 2.25 -25.67
C MET A 368 12.44 2.94 -25.31
N LEU A 369 13.18 2.56 -24.26
CA LEU A 369 14.49 3.14 -23.99
C LEU A 369 15.62 2.37 -24.67
N ASN A 370 15.48 1.05 -24.82
CA ASN A 370 16.43 0.17 -25.50
C ASN A 370 16.39 0.26 -27.04
N SER A 371 15.59 1.16 -27.62
CA SER A 371 15.41 1.27 -29.07
C SER A 371 14.81 0.03 -29.76
N GLU A 372 14.14 -0.85 -29.00
CA GLU A 372 13.43 -2.02 -29.54
C GLU A 372 12.16 -1.60 -30.30
N ILE A 373 11.54 -0.49 -29.91
CA ILE A 373 10.41 0.14 -30.60
C ILE A 373 10.93 1.34 -31.39
N VAL A 374 10.90 1.25 -32.72
CA VAL A 374 11.43 2.29 -33.62
C VAL A 374 10.53 3.52 -33.61
N ASP A 375 9.22 3.33 -33.78
CA ASP A 375 8.23 4.42 -33.85
C ASP A 375 7.46 4.58 -32.55
N LEU A 376 7.68 5.71 -31.88
CA LEU A 376 7.03 6.05 -30.61
C LEU A 376 5.71 6.82 -30.86
N PRO A 377 4.64 6.56 -30.09
CA PRO A 377 3.40 7.31 -30.22
C PRO A 377 3.60 8.77 -29.79
N ASN A 378 2.83 9.69 -30.39
CA ASN A 378 2.87 11.10 -30.01
C ASN A 378 2.22 11.32 -28.62
N PRO A 379 2.88 12.05 -27.70
CA PRO A 379 2.31 12.35 -26.40
C PRO A 379 1.10 13.28 -26.53
N LYS A 380 0.08 13.09 -25.69
CA LYS A 380 -1.06 14.01 -25.54
C LYS A 380 -0.80 14.99 -24.38
N GLN A 381 -1.72 15.94 -24.20
CA GLN A 381 -1.61 16.99 -23.19
C GLN A 381 -1.46 16.39 -21.77
N PRO A 382 -0.40 16.73 -21.01
CA PRO A 382 -0.23 16.29 -19.63
C PRO A 382 -1.25 16.93 -18.67
N ALA A 383 -1.54 16.25 -17.54
CA ALA A 383 -2.57 16.62 -16.56
C ALA A 383 -2.50 18.04 -15.96
N PHE A 384 -1.34 18.70 -16.07
CA PHE A 384 -0.99 19.88 -15.28
C PHE A 384 -1.01 21.20 -16.06
N THR A 385 -1.69 21.23 -17.21
CA THR A 385 -2.08 22.50 -17.84
C THR A 385 -3.28 23.08 -17.07
N GLU A 386 -3.13 24.26 -16.47
CA GLU A 386 -4.19 24.95 -15.70
C GLU A 386 -5.59 24.80 -16.35
N ARG A 387 -6.52 24.14 -15.64
CA ARG A 387 -7.94 24.28 -15.92
C ARG A 387 -8.39 25.66 -15.42
N ARG A 388 -8.69 26.57 -16.35
CA ARG A 388 -9.58 27.69 -16.07
C ARG A 388 -11.03 27.18 -16.02
N ASN A 389 -11.80 27.69 -15.04
CA ASN A 389 -13.24 28.00 -15.07
C ASN A 389 -13.85 27.76 -13.67
N SER A 390 -14.16 28.83 -12.91
CA SER A 390 -15.35 29.70 -12.95
C SER A 390 -16.48 29.11 -12.09
N GLY A 391 -16.86 29.85 -11.04
CA GLY A 391 -17.82 29.43 -10.02
C GLY A 391 -19.28 29.50 -10.44
N GLU A 392 -20.15 29.02 -9.56
CA GLU A 392 -21.24 29.79 -8.93
C GLU A 392 -22.03 28.88 -7.96
N GLU A 393 -22.34 29.44 -6.80
CA GLU A 393 -23.24 28.88 -5.78
C GLU A 393 -24.71 29.02 -6.22
N SER A 394 -25.60 28.17 -5.71
CA SER A 394 -26.77 28.66 -4.96
C SER A 394 -27.61 27.53 -4.36
N SER A 395 -28.07 27.84 -3.15
CA SER A 395 -28.99 27.17 -2.25
C SER A 395 -30.45 27.31 -2.66
N GLU A 396 -31.32 26.37 -2.24
CA GLU A 396 -32.57 26.69 -1.51
C GLU A 396 -33.31 25.45 -0.97
N GLN A 397 -33.93 25.63 0.20
CA GLN A 397 -34.73 24.67 0.97
C GLN A 397 -36.21 24.66 0.53
N SER A 398 -36.86 23.49 0.50
CA SER A 398 -38.31 23.42 0.73
C SER A 398 -38.70 22.14 1.48
N GLN A 399 -39.54 22.30 2.51
CA GLN A 399 -40.15 21.22 3.31
C GLN A 399 -41.16 20.41 2.47
N LYS A 400 -41.15 19.07 2.52
CA LYS A 400 -42.37 18.25 2.26
C LYS A 400 -42.26 16.75 2.57
N ARG A 401 -43.28 16.29 3.33
CA ARG A 401 -43.96 14.97 3.41
C ARG A 401 -43.13 13.68 3.20
N CYS A 402 -43.01 12.90 4.29
CA CYS A 402 -42.42 11.57 4.32
C CYS A 402 -43.28 10.50 3.59
N SER A 403 -42.61 9.53 2.97
CA SER A 403 -43.17 8.20 2.67
C SER A 403 -42.59 7.17 3.64
N ARG A 404 -43.44 6.33 4.25
CA ARG A 404 -43.03 5.18 5.08
C ARG A 404 -43.22 3.92 4.25
N ASN A 405 -42.12 3.26 3.89
CA ASN A 405 -42.15 1.94 3.26
C ASN A 405 -41.56 0.91 4.23
N TYR A 406 -42.23 -0.23 4.36
CA TYR A 406 -41.80 -1.34 5.21
C TYR A 406 -41.10 -2.38 4.34
N VAL A 407 -39.89 -2.79 4.72
CA VAL A 407 -39.19 -3.94 4.13
C VAL A 407 -38.99 -4.97 5.24
N THR A 408 -39.61 -6.13 5.09
CA THR A 408 -39.43 -7.25 6.02
C THR A 408 -38.41 -8.20 5.43
N VAL A 409 -37.27 -8.37 6.09
CA VAL A 409 -36.29 -9.39 5.75
C VAL A 409 -36.42 -10.49 6.79
N VAL A 410 -36.94 -11.65 6.38
CA VAL A 410 -37.02 -12.84 7.24
C VAL A 410 -35.70 -13.60 7.09
N THR A 411 -34.94 -13.72 8.17
CA THR A 411 -33.79 -14.63 8.22
C THR A 411 -34.20 -15.85 9.02
N GLU A 412 -34.47 -16.97 8.34
CA GLU A 412 -34.63 -18.27 9.01
C GLU A 412 -33.24 -18.73 9.50
N GLY A 413 -33.10 -18.87 10.81
CA GLY A 413 -31.93 -19.52 11.42
C GLY A 413 -32.15 -21.04 11.46
N GLN A 414 -31.21 -21.80 10.90
CA GLN A 414 -31.00 -23.21 11.24
C GLN A 414 -29.82 -23.34 12.20
#